data_AF-A0A6M3M019-F1
#
_entry.id   AF-A0A6M3M019-F1
#
_cell.length_a   1.000
_cell.length_b   1.000
_cell.length_c   1.000
_cell.angle_alpha   90.00
_cell.angle_beta   90.00
_cell.angle_gamma   90.00
#
_symmetry.space_group_name_H-M   'P 1'
#
loop_
_entity.id
_entity.type
_entity.pdbx_description
1 polymer ?
#
loop_
_entity_poly.entity_id
_entity_poly.type
_entity_poly.pdbx_seq_one_letter_code
_entity_poly.pdbx_strand_id
1 'polypeptide(L)'
;MAKKSVANSVANKFSLILHGEIGTIVEAMIHPSVLTGFYQGADGTKILLFDNIEVPNVDKATLYGENVVQTNFHGDFASVGDPWYIVAKTKKRGYTVGVVRDGSVVVFSAVDESQFVEYVKDEIMPLVLRRR
;
A
#
# COMPACT_ATOMS: atom_id res chain seq x y z
N MET A 1 20.57 -1.20 7.27
CA MET A 1 20.75 -2.59 6.77
C MET A 1 20.60 -3.66 7.87
N ALA A 2 21.15 -3.50 9.08
CA ALA A 2 21.07 -4.52 10.14
C ALA A 2 19.65 -5.01 10.49
N LYS A 3 18.66 -4.10 10.57
CA LYS A 3 17.27 -4.47 10.90
C LYS A 3 16.61 -5.39 9.84
N LYS A 4 16.87 -5.15 8.55
CA LYS A 4 16.33 -5.98 7.45
C LYS A 4 16.94 -7.39 7.43
N SER A 5 18.25 -7.49 7.70
CA SER A 5 18.94 -8.78 7.81
C SER A 5 18.36 -9.65 8.94
N VAL A 6 18.13 -9.05 10.12
CA VAL A 6 17.52 -9.76 11.26
C VAL A 6 16.10 -10.20 10.94
N ALA A 7 15.26 -9.32 10.38
CA ALA A 7 13.89 -9.65 9.99
C ALA A 7 13.85 -10.83 8.99
N ASN A 8 14.70 -10.80 7.96
CA ASN A 8 14.81 -11.88 6.98
C ASN A 8 15.28 -13.19 7.63
N SER A 9 16.25 -13.13 8.56
CA SER A 9 16.70 -14.32 9.30
C SER A 9 15.56 -14.94 10.12
N VAL A 10 14.77 -14.12 10.79
CA VAL A 10 13.60 -14.55 11.56
C VAL A 10 12.54 -15.16 10.61
N ALA A 11 12.20 -14.48 9.52
CA ALA A 11 11.23 -14.97 8.53
C ALA A 11 11.66 -16.31 7.92
N ASN A 12 12.94 -16.49 7.60
CA ASN A 12 13.48 -17.74 7.08
C ASN A 12 13.39 -18.88 8.10
N LYS A 13 13.66 -18.60 9.39
CA LYS A 13 13.48 -19.60 10.46
C LYS A 13 12.02 -20.03 10.59
N PHE A 14 11.09 -19.08 10.61
CA PHE A 14 9.67 -19.40 10.65
C PHE A 14 9.21 -20.15 9.38
N SER A 15 9.72 -19.77 8.21
CA SER A 15 9.41 -20.48 6.96
C SER A 15 9.83 -21.95 7.06
N LEU A 16 11.05 -22.22 7.52
CA LEU A 16 11.54 -23.58 7.70
C LEU A 16 10.72 -24.38 8.71
N ILE A 17 10.37 -23.78 9.86
CA ILE A 17 9.61 -24.45 10.93
C ILE A 17 8.17 -24.75 10.50
N LEU A 18 7.50 -23.79 9.85
CA LEU A 18 6.07 -23.87 9.55
C LEU A 18 5.76 -24.49 8.18
N HIS A 19 6.68 -24.38 7.22
CA HIS A 19 6.46 -24.77 5.83
C HIS A 19 7.51 -25.75 5.28
N GLY A 20 8.59 -26.03 6.03
CA GLY A 20 9.63 -26.98 5.62
C GLY A 20 10.62 -26.44 4.57
N GLU A 21 10.45 -25.21 4.12
CA GLU A 21 11.32 -24.54 3.14
C GLU A 21 11.53 -23.07 3.48
N ILE A 22 12.62 -22.47 2.98
CA ILE A 22 12.90 -21.05 3.17
C ILE A 22 12.18 -20.24 2.09
N GLY A 23 11.70 -19.05 2.45
CA GLY A 23 11.12 -18.09 1.48
C GLY A 23 9.61 -18.15 1.35
N THR A 24 8.92 -18.93 2.18
CA THR A 24 7.44 -18.95 2.21
C THR A 24 6.87 -17.74 2.95
N ILE A 25 7.50 -17.31 4.05
CA ILE A 25 7.16 -16.08 4.78
C ILE A 25 8.05 -14.96 4.26
N VAL A 26 7.44 -13.98 3.61
CA VAL A 26 8.12 -12.85 2.95
C VAL A 26 7.47 -11.53 3.34
N GLU A 27 8.16 -10.44 3.00
CA GLU A 27 7.62 -9.07 3.12
C GLU A 27 6.29 -8.95 2.33
N ALA A 28 5.30 -8.30 2.92
CA ALA A 28 4.03 -8.06 2.25
C ALA A 28 4.25 -7.12 1.06
N MET A 29 3.51 -7.35 -0.02
CA MET A 29 3.55 -6.50 -1.20
C MET A 29 2.16 -6.42 -1.84
N ILE A 30 1.68 -5.20 -2.03
CA ILE A 30 0.48 -4.88 -2.80
C ILE A 30 0.93 -4.46 -4.19
N HIS A 31 0.49 -5.20 -5.20
CA HIS A 31 0.87 -4.92 -6.58
C HIS A 31 0.36 -3.54 -7.03
N PRO A 32 1.11 -2.77 -7.84
CA PRO A 32 0.70 -1.44 -8.31
C PRO A 32 -0.71 -1.40 -8.92
N SER A 33 -1.10 -2.41 -9.72
CA SER A 33 -2.46 -2.52 -10.28
C SER A 33 -3.55 -2.68 -9.23
N VAL A 34 -3.29 -3.46 -8.18
CA VAL A 34 -4.22 -3.67 -7.06
C VAL A 34 -4.37 -2.39 -6.26
N LEU A 35 -3.25 -1.70 -6.05
CA LEU A 35 -3.21 -0.42 -5.36
C LEU A 35 -3.92 0.69 -6.17
N THR A 36 -3.87 0.62 -7.51
CA THR A 36 -4.68 1.44 -8.41
C THR A 36 -6.17 1.20 -8.22
N GLY A 37 -6.61 -0.07 -8.21
CA GLY A 37 -8.00 -0.40 -7.92
C GLY A 37 -8.47 0.09 -6.55
N PHE A 38 -7.58 0.09 -5.54
CA PHE A 38 -7.89 0.59 -4.20
C PHE A 38 -8.25 2.08 -4.19
N TYR A 39 -7.42 2.97 -4.76
CA TYR A 39 -7.73 4.41 -4.74
C TYR A 39 -8.83 4.80 -5.74
N GLN A 40 -9.02 4.04 -6.82
CA GLN A 40 -10.13 4.25 -7.76
C GLN A 40 -11.49 3.88 -7.14
N GLY A 41 -11.52 2.91 -6.22
CA GLY A 41 -12.70 2.50 -5.47
C GLY A 41 -12.99 3.35 -4.23
N ALA A 42 -12.11 4.30 -3.89
CA ALA A 42 -12.25 5.16 -2.72
C ALA A 42 -13.20 6.34 -2.97
N ASP A 43 -13.76 6.91 -1.89
CA ASP A 43 -14.64 8.09 -1.98
C ASP A 43 -13.87 9.39 -2.28
N GLY A 44 -12.57 9.40 -2.03
CA GLY A 44 -11.68 10.51 -2.35
C GLY A 44 -10.24 10.22 -1.94
N THR A 45 -9.28 10.66 -2.75
CA THR A 45 -7.85 10.44 -2.50
C THR A 45 -7.16 11.77 -2.26
N LYS A 46 -6.65 11.96 -1.05
CA LYS A 46 -5.97 13.20 -0.67
C LYS A 46 -4.51 13.21 -1.09
N ILE A 47 -3.82 12.07 -0.95
CA ILE A 47 -2.41 11.93 -1.27
C ILE A 47 -2.24 10.73 -2.19
N LEU A 48 -1.49 10.92 -3.26
CA LEU A 48 -1.03 9.83 -4.12
C LEU A 48 0.45 10.05 -4.45
N LEU A 49 1.28 9.13 -4.00
CA LEU A 49 2.72 9.15 -4.22
C LEU A 49 3.08 8.06 -5.23
N PHE A 50 3.87 8.43 -6.22
CA PHE A 50 4.38 7.57 -7.27
C PHE A 50 5.88 7.31 -7.10
N ASP A 51 6.31 6.11 -7.47
CA ASP A 51 7.71 5.73 -7.68
C ASP A 51 7.87 5.02 -9.03
N ASN A 52 9.06 4.48 -9.32
CA ASN A 52 9.40 3.91 -10.64
C ASN A 52 9.09 4.88 -11.79
N ILE A 53 9.40 6.16 -11.60
CA ILE A 53 9.01 7.20 -12.54
C ILE A 53 9.98 7.21 -13.72
N GLU A 54 9.46 7.07 -14.94
CA GLU A 54 10.20 7.12 -16.20
C GLU A 54 10.53 8.57 -16.62
N VAL A 55 11.00 9.39 -15.67
CA VAL A 55 11.40 10.79 -15.89
C VAL A 55 12.82 10.98 -15.37
N PRO A 56 13.76 11.50 -16.17
CA PRO A 56 15.14 11.70 -15.75
C PRO A 56 15.25 12.53 -14.47
N ASN A 57 16.04 12.04 -13.51
CA ASN A 57 16.32 12.67 -12.21
C ASN A 57 15.09 12.80 -11.26
N VAL A 58 14.03 12.02 -11.48
CA VAL A 58 12.84 11.99 -10.62
C VAL A 58 12.67 10.60 -9.99
N ASP A 59 12.97 10.47 -8.70
CA ASP A 59 12.80 9.20 -7.99
C ASP A 59 11.36 8.96 -7.52
N LYS A 60 10.68 10.04 -7.11
CA LYS A 60 9.33 10.01 -6.53
C LYS A 60 8.59 11.30 -6.87
N ALA A 61 7.28 11.20 -7.05
CA ALA A 61 6.38 12.34 -7.20
C ALA A 61 5.20 12.18 -6.26
N THR A 62 4.63 13.29 -5.79
CA THR A 62 3.47 13.27 -4.89
C THR A 62 2.44 14.28 -5.34
N LEU A 63 1.20 13.82 -5.48
CA LEU A 63 0.03 14.66 -5.62
C LEU A 63 -0.62 14.81 -4.24
N TYR A 64 -0.93 16.05 -3.86
CA TYR A 64 -1.61 16.38 -2.61
C TYR A 64 -2.76 17.35 -2.89
N GLY A 65 -3.97 17.02 -2.41
CA GLY A 65 -5.15 17.85 -2.60
C GLY A 65 -6.38 17.28 -1.91
N GLU A 66 -7.56 17.80 -2.25
CA GLU A 66 -8.82 17.28 -1.71
C GLU A 66 -9.25 15.97 -2.40
N ASN A 67 -9.07 15.89 -3.72
CA ASN A 67 -9.24 14.67 -4.50
C ASN A 67 -8.33 14.64 -5.74
N VAL A 68 -7.13 14.08 -5.60
CA VAL A 68 -6.09 14.16 -6.64
C VAL A 68 -6.39 13.30 -7.86
N VAL A 69 -7.21 12.25 -7.73
CA VAL A 69 -7.54 11.32 -8.83
C VAL A 69 -8.40 11.99 -9.92
N GLN A 70 -9.05 13.12 -9.62
CA GLN A 70 -9.89 13.85 -10.57
C GLN A 70 -9.11 14.89 -11.39
N THR A 71 -7.79 15.00 -11.17
CA THR A 71 -6.95 15.98 -11.85
C THR A 71 -6.29 15.39 -13.09
N ASN A 72 -5.98 16.22 -14.09
CA ASN A 72 -5.20 15.76 -15.26
C ASN A 72 -3.81 15.25 -14.85
N PHE A 73 -3.22 15.83 -13.80
CA PHE A 73 -1.93 15.39 -13.25
C PHE A 73 -1.95 13.93 -12.78
N HIS A 74 -3.08 13.41 -12.30
CA HIS A 74 -3.18 12.00 -11.94
C HIS A 74 -2.93 11.11 -13.16
N GLY A 75 -3.55 11.41 -14.30
CA GLY A 75 -3.33 10.69 -15.55
C GLY A 75 -1.88 10.79 -16.04
N ASP A 76 -1.31 12.00 -15.99
CA ASP A 76 0.08 12.24 -16.41
C ASP A 76 1.07 11.40 -15.59
N PHE A 77 0.99 11.43 -14.25
CA PHE A 77 1.89 10.66 -13.39
C PHE A 77 1.62 9.15 -13.45
N ALA A 78 0.36 8.72 -13.56
CA ALA A 78 0.03 7.31 -13.70
C ALA A 78 0.49 6.71 -15.04
N SER A 79 0.76 7.54 -16.05
CA SER A 79 1.29 7.09 -17.34
C SER A 79 2.79 6.80 -17.33
N VAL A 80 3.53 7.33 -16.36
CA VAL A 80 5.00 7.23 -16.28
C VAL A 80 5.50 6.66 -14.97
N GLY A 81 4.64 6.23 -14.05
CA GLY A 81 5.05 5.73 -12.74
C GLY A 81 4.00 4.90 -12.02
N ASP A 82 4.44 4.20 -10.99
CA ASP A 82 3.62 3.28 -10.21
C ASP A 82 3.16 3.93 -8.90
N PRO A 83 1.91 3.71 -8.45
CA PRO A 83 1.51 4.12 -7.11
C PRO A 83 2.35 3.38 -6.05
N TRP A 84 2.83 4.12 -5.04
CA TRP A 84 3.60 3.63 -3.91
C TRP A 84 2.88 3.81 -2.57
N TYR A 85 2.32 5.00 -2.34
CA TYR A 85 1.64 5.36 -1.09
C TYR A 85 0.40 6.20 -1.38
N ILE A 86 -0.69 5.89 -0.68
CA ILE A 86 -2.00 6.53 -0.87
C ILE A 86 -2.55 6.96 0.47
N VAL A 87 -3.14 8.15 0.52
CA VAL A 87 -4.09 8.53 1.57
C VAL A 87 -5.46 8.74 0.94
N ALA A 88 -6.42 7.89 1.29
CA ALA A 88 -7.76 7.92 0.72
C ALA A 88 -8.85 7.68 1.78
N LYS A 89 -10.07 8.11 1.47
CA LYS A 89 -11.26 7.81 2.26
C LYS A 89 -11.89 6.51 1.73
N THR A 90 -11.89 5.47 2.56
CA THR A 90 -12.46 4.16 2.21
C THR A 90 -13.97 4.25 2.05
N LYS A 91 -14.50 3.60 1.01
CA LYS A 91 -15.93 3.62 0.71
C LYS A 91 -16.76 2.80 1.71
N LYS A 92 -16.23 1.66 2.19
CA LYS A 92 -16.96 0.74 3.07
C LYS A 92 -17.14 1.28 4.49
N ARG A 93 -16.07 1.84 5.07
CA ARG A 93 -16.05 2.31 6.47
C ARG A 93 -15.98 3.83 6.62
N GLY A 94 -15.74 4.57 5.53
CA GLY A 94 -15.58 6.03 5.58
C GLY A 94 -14.27 6.50 6.21
N TYR A 95 -13.33 5.59 6.48
CA TYR A 95 -12.07 5.89 7.16
C TYR A 95 -11.09 6.57 6.22
N THR A 96 -10.38 7.59 6.72
CA THR A 96 -9.21 8.15 6.04
C THR A 96 -7.99 7.31 6.40
N VAL A 97 -7.36 6.67 5.42
CA VAL A 97 -6.31 5.66 5.63
C VAL A 97 -5.13 5.93 4.73
N GLY A 98 -3.93 5.74 5.26
CA GLY A 98 -2.67 5.67 4.55
C GLY A 98 -2.30 4.21 4.26
N VAL A 99 -2.01 3.86 3.00
CA VAL A 99 -1.58 2.51 2.61
C VAL A 99 -0.35 2.60 1.73
N VAL A 100 0.71 1.88 2.10
CA VAL A 100 1.96 1.75 1.34
C VAL A 100 1.99 0.39 0.63
N ARG A 101 2.67 0.27 -0.52
CA ARG A 101 2.84 -1.00 -1.23
C ARG A 101 3.42 -2.13 -0.39
N ASP A 102 4.21 -1.85 0.64
CA ASP A 102 4.77 -2.86 1.54
C ASP A 102 3.77 -3.40 2.59
N GLY A 103 2.51 -2.96 2.52
CA GLY A 103 1.47 -3.36 3.46
C GLY A 103 1.43 -2.55 4.76
N SER A 104 2.25 -1.51 4.90
CA SER A 104 2.14 -0.57 6.02
C SER A 104 0.84 0.23 5.93
N VAL A 105 0.12 0.31 7.05
CA VAL A 105 -1.20 0.96 7.13
C VAL A 105 -1.24 1.93 8.29
N VAL A 106 -1.80 3.11 8.05
CA VAL A 106 -2.12 4.12 9.07
C VAL A 106 -3.60 4.50 8.92
N VAL A 107 -4.33 4.64 10.02
CA VAL A 107 -5.70 5.19 10.00
C VAL A 107 -5.68 6.56 10.65
N PHE A 108 -6.15 7.58 9.92
CA PHE A 108 -6.23 8.97 10.37
C PHE A 108 -7.60 9.32 10.97
N SER A 109 -8.58 8.43 10.83
CA SER A 109 -9.88 8.52 11.49
C SER A 109 -9.81 8.06 12.94
N ALA A 110 -10.71 8.55 13.78
CA ALA A 110 -10.86 8.04 15.14
C ALA A 110 -11.41 6.61 15.09
N VAL A 111 -10.54 5.64 15.36
CA VAL A 111 -10.85 4.20 15.41
C VAL A 111 -10.19 3.59 16.64
N ASP A 112 -10.82 2.59 17.24
CA ASP A 112 -10.19 1.78 18.27
C ASP A 112 -9.34 0.64 17.68
N GLU A 113 -8.61 -0.07 18.54
CA GLU A 113 -7.73 -1.17 18.14
C GLU A 113 -8.48 -2.30 17.44
N SER A 114 -9.68 -2.65 17.92
CA SER A 114 -10.47 -3.74 17.33
C SER A 114 -10.94 -3.38 15.92
N GLN A 115 -11.41 -2.15 15.73
CA GLN A 115 -11.82 -1.61 14.44
C GLN A 115 -10.65 -1.53 13.46
N PHE A 116 -9.46 -1.17 13.94
CA PHE A 116 -8.24 -1.17 13.13
C PHE A 116 -7.86 -2.58 12.68
N VAL A 117 -7.85 -3.55 13.58
CA VAL A 117 -7.52 -4.95 13.27
C VAL A 117 -8.53 -5.54 12.28
N GLU A 118 -9.82 -5.28 12.48
CA GLU A 118 -10.86 -5.69 11.52
C GLU A 118 -10.68 -5.05 10.15
N TYR A 119 -10.38 -3.74 10.10
CA TYR A 119 -10.10 -3.05 8.84
C TYR A 119 -8.92 -3.69 8.10
N VAL A 120 -7.82 -3.96 8.81
CA VAL A 120 -6.65 -4.63 8.20
C VAL A 120 -7.02 -6.01 7.66
N LYS A 121 -7.75 -6.82 8.43
CA LYS A 121 -8.16 -8.17 8.03
C LYS A 121 -9.10 -8.17 6.83
N ASP A 122 -10.10 -7.31 6.84
CA ASP A 122 -11.19 -7.33 5.86
C ASP A 122 -10.83 -6.62 4.55
N GLU A 123 -10.04 -5.54 4.63
CA GLU A 123 -9.85 -4.62 3.51
C GLU A 123 -8.40 -4.54 3.03
N ILE A 124 -7.41 -4.72 3.90
CA ILE A 124 -5.99 -4.61 3.51
C ILE A 124 -5.40 -5.97 3.14
N MET A 125 -5.56 -6.99 3.99
CA MET A 125 -5.00 -8.32 3.74
C MET A 125 -5.40 -8.89 2.35
N PRO A 126 -6.65 -8.73 1.86
CA PRO A 126 -7.01 -9.17 0.52
C PRO A 126 -6.23 -8.47 -0.60
N LEU A 127 -5.74 -7.25 -0.40
CA LEU A 127 -4.94 -6.53 -1.40
C LEU A 127 -3.54 -7.15 -1.55
N VAL A 128 -2.96 -7.64 -0.46
CA VAL A 128 -1.65 -8.32 -0.46
C VAL A 128 -1.74 -9.71 -1.09
N LEU A 129 -2.87 -10.41 -0.91
CA LEU A 129 -3.04 -11.78 -1.41
C LEU A 129 -3.39 -11.85 -2.91
N ARG A 130 -3.82 -10.75 -3.52
CA ARG A 130 -4.10 -10.67 -4.95
C ARG A 130 -2.79 -10.60 -5.73
N ARG A 131 -2.50 -11.65 -6.52
CA ARG A 131 -1.23 -11.72 -7.26
C ARG A 131 -1.23 -11.04 -8.63
N ARG A 132 -2.37 -10.68 -9.22
CA ARG A 132 -2.53 -9.81 -10.39
C ARG A 132 -3.94 -9.24 -10.42
#